data_AF-A0A9W7E8A5-F1
#
_entry.id   AF-A0A9W7E8A5-F1
#
_cell.length_a   1.000
_cell.length_b   1.000
_cell.length_c   1.000
_cell.angle_alpha   90.00
_cell.angle_beta   90.00
_cell.angle_gamma   90.00
#
_symmetry.space_group_name_H-M   'P 1'
#
loop_
_entity.id
_entity.type
_entity.pdbx_description
1 polymer ?
#
loop_
_entity_poly.entity_id
_entity_poly.type
_entity_poly.pdbx_seq_one_letter_code
_entity_poly.pdbx_strand_id
1 'polypeptide(L)'
;MGLSGAALGPNLDNYHSAFGVLKYEDPVRLYLPNGLGGGDPLLTTASWVPPMFGSAGLIIGGLYVVLDDALVTTDDKRKPSWPKIWVTISAFTFQYWLSGYLFSSGVDDNSIMAVMTALAALGFCVFDNSLSGLVVSAATALGGPLIEFHCQCMRWEALRWETCPNCDGFGFYESYSSQVKCNCCKGSGQTICRTCFGETGIDPNDLDGVREFMKRRPD
;
A
#
# COMPACT_ATOMS: atom_id res chain seq x y z
N MET A 1 -12.68 -12.36 13.73
CA MET A 1 -12.12 -12.06 12.40
C MET A 1 -11.98 -10.58 12.14
N GLY A 2 -13.07 -9.79 12.08
CA GLY A 2 -12.95 -8.35 11.76
C GLY A 2 -12.06 -7.55 12.71
N LEU A 3 -12.23 -7.70 14.03
CA LEU A 3 -11.36 -7.06 15.02
C LEU A 3 -9.90 -7.50 14.89
N SER A 4 -9.66 -8.79 14.64
CA SER A 4 -8.31 -9.34 14.45
C SER A 4 -7.64 -8.73 13.21
N GLY A 5 -8.38 -8.60 12.10
CA GLY A 5 -7.88 -7.94 10.89
C GLY A 5 -7.59 -6.46 11.13
N ALA A 6 -8.52 -5.73 11.74
CA ALA A 6 -8.36 -4.32 12.06
C ALA A 6 -7.20 -4.03 13.02
N ALA A 7 -6.87 -4.95 13.91
CA ALA A 7 -5.73 -4.84 14.81
C ALA A 7 -4.42 -5.25 14.12
N LEU A 8 -4.39 -6.37 13.39
CA LEU A 8 -3.18 -6.89 12.77
C LEU A 8 -2.72 -6.03 11.58
N GLY A 9 -3.65 -5.59 10.73
CA GLY A 9 -3.37 -4.83 9.51
C GLY A 9 -2.44 -3.63 9.72
N PRO A 10 -2.78 -2.69 10.61
CA PRO A 10 -1.92 -1.53 10.91
C PRO A 10 -0.52 -1.90 11.38
N ASN A 11 -0.35 -3.01 12.11
CA ASN A 11 0.96 -3.45 12.58
C ASN A 11 1.82 -3.96 11.41
N LEU A 12 1.23 -4.70 10.48
CA LEU A 12 1.91 -5.17 9.26
C LEU A 12 2.29 -3.98 8.36
N ASP A 13 1.34 -3.10 8.14
CA ASP A 13 1.49 -1.86 7.37
C ASP A 13 2.57 -0.93 7.94
N ASN A 14 2.69 -0.88 9.26
CA ASN A 14 3.75 -0.14 9.94
C ASN A 14 5.15 -0.67 9.62
N TYR A 15 5.33 -1.98 9.41
CA TYR A 15 6.63 -2.50 8.97
C TYR A 15 7.03 -1.93 7.62
N HIS A 16 6.11 -1.90 6.66
CA HIS A 16 6.37 -1.33 5.33
C HIS A 16 6.61 0.18 5.39
N SER A 17 5.91 0.88 6.28
CA SER A 17 6.19 2.29 6.55
C SER A 17 7.58 2.50 7.15
N ALA A 18 7.98 1.67 8.11
CA ALA A 18 9.29 1.74 8.77
C ALA A 18 10.46 1.44 7.82
N PHE A 19 10.27 0.52 6.88
CA PHE A 19 11.27 0.20 5.84
C PHE A 19 11.22 1.15 4.64
N GLY A 20 10.30 2.12 4.63
CA GLY A 20 10.14 3.08 3.54
C GLY A 20 9.54 2.51 2.26
N VAL A 21 8.98 1.30 2.31
CA VAL A 21 8.22 0.67 1.22
C VAL A 21 6.94 1.46 0.94
N LEU A 22 6.28 1.89 2.01
CA LEU A 22 5.01 2.60 1.95
C LEU A 22 5.13 3.98 2.60
N LYS A 23 4.53 4.99 1.98
CA LYS A 23 4.48 6.34 2.51
C LYS A 23 3.07 6.90 2.35
N TYR A 24 2.45 7.21 3.48
CA TYR A 24 1.17 7.92 3.51
C TYR A 24 1.40 9.42 3.47
N GLU A 25 0.56 10.15 2.72
CA GLU A 25 0.58 11.62 2.74
C GLU A 25 0.04 12.19 4.07
N ASP A 26 -1.04 11.58 4.60
CA ASP A 26 -1.65 11.95 5.88
C ASP A 26 -1.64 10.76 6.86
N PRO A 27 -0.46 10.43 7.43
CA PRO A 27 -0.31 9.29 8.31
C PRO A 27 -0.90 9.56 9.70
N VAL A 28 -1.64 8.59 10.21
CA VAL A 28 -1.89 8.44 11.64
C VAL A 28 -0.62 7.90 12.29
N ARG A 29 -0.04 8.68 13.21
CA ARG A 29 1.18 8.32 13.94
C ARG A 29 0.88 8.17 15.44
N LEU A 30 1.18 7.00 15.99
CA LEU A 30 1.10 6.74 17.42
C LEU A 30 2.50 6.84 18.04
N TYR A 31 2.64 7.62 19.10
CA TYR A 31 3.92 7.78 19.81
C TYR A 31 3.85 7.16 21.20
N LEU A 32 4.98 6.65 21.69
CA LEU A 32 5.09 6.21 23.07
C LEU A 32 5.04 7.42 24.03
N PRO A 33 4.30 7.32 25.15
CA PRO A 33 4.32 8.36 26.17
C PRO A 33 5.75 8.62 26.67
N ASN A 34 6.07 9.89 26.95
CA ASN A 34 7.30 10.33 27.60
C ASN A 34 8.61 10.12 26.81
N GLY A 35 8.56 10.06 25.47
CA GLY A 35 9.78 10.05 24.65
C GLY A 35 10.60 8.76 24.75
N LEU A 36 10.04 7.69 25.31
CA LEU A 36 10.67 6.37 25.44
C LEU A 36 11.02 5.72 24.07
N GLY A 37 10.58 6.31 22.96
CA GLY A 37 10.88 5.89 21.58
C GLY A 37 11.81 6.83 20.79
N GLY A 38 12.55 7.73 21.44
CA GLY A 38 13.55 8.55 20.76
C GLY A 38 13.00 9.58 19.76
N GLY A 39 11.69 9.80 19.73
CA GLY A 39 11.02 10.70 18.78
C GLY A 39 10.40 10.01 17.58
N ASP A 40 10.67 8.71 17.39
CA ASP A 40 10.08 7.94 16.30
C ASP A 40 8.67 7.42 16.66
N PRO A 41 7.74 7.38 15.69
CA PRO A 41 6.41 6.83 15.91
C PRO A 41 6.49 5.31 16.13
N LEU A 42 5.76 4.80 17.12
CA LEU A 42 5.56 3.37 17.36
C LEU A 42 4.78 2.72 16.21
N LEU A 43 3.79 3.45 15.69
CA LEU A 43 2.91 3.01 14.62
C LEU A 43 2.71 4.16 13.64
N THR A 44 2.92 3.89 12.35
CA THR A 44 2.58 4.77 11.23
C THR A 44 1.65 4.00 10.29
N THR A 45 0.44 4.51 10.09
CA THR A 45 -0.57 3.91 9.20
C THR A 45 -1.53 4.99 8.69
N ALA A 46 -2.62 4.65 8.01
CA ALA A 46 -3.71 5.58 7.68
C ALA A 46 -5.03 5.20 8.36
N SER A 47 -5.93 6.18 8.55
CA SER A 47 -7.21 6.00 9.25
C SER A 47 -8.14 4.96 8.61
N TRP A 48 -8.01 4.75 7.30
CA TRP A 48 -8.79 3.78 6.53
C TRP A 48 -8.19 2.36 6.53
N VAL A 49 -6.94 2.18 6.96
CA VAL A 49 -6.27 0.87 6.96
C VAL A 49 -6.96 -0.11 7.93
N PRO A 50 -7.20 0.23 9.22
CA PRO A 50 -7.92 -0.68 10.13
C PRO A 50 -9.30 -1.14 9.60
N PRO A 51 -10.22 -0.27 9.14
CA PRO A 51 -11.51 -0.73 8.64
C PRO A 51 -11.40 -1.57 7.36
N MET A 52 -10.45 -1.28 6.48
CA MET A 52 -10.20 -2.10 5.27
C MET A 52 -9.73 -3.52 5.64
N PHE A 53 -8.71 -3.65 6.50
CA PHE A 53 -8.22 -4.96 6.95
C PHE A 53 -9.26 -5.71 7.79
N GLY A 54 -10.05 -5.00 8.61
CA GLY A 54 -11.15 -5.60 9.34
C GLY A 54 -12.23 -6.17 8.43
N SER A 55 -12.58 -5.43 7.37
CA SER A 55 -13.55 -5.88 6.35
C SER A 55 -13.02 -7.09 5.58
N ALA A 56 -11.75 -7.04 5.14
CA ALA A 56 -11.09 -8.16 4.50
C ALA A 56 -11.10 -9.42 5.37
N GLY A 57 -10.80 -9.29 6.67
CA GLY A 57 -10.83 -10.41 7.61
C GLY A 57 -12.22 -11.04 7.75
N LEU A 58 -13.30 -10.25 7.72
CA LEU A 58 -14.68 -10.76 7.71
C LEU A 58 -15.02 -11.47 6.40
N ILE A 59 -14.67 -10.86 5.26
CA ILE A 59 -14.96 -11.40 3.92
C ILE A 59 -14.22 -12.72 3.73
N ILE A 60 -12.91 -12.75 3.97
CA ILE A 60 -12.07 -13.94 3.84
C ILE A 60 -12.56 -15.04 4.79
N GLY A 61 -12.78 -14.72 6.07
CA GLY A 61 -13.26 -15.70 7.05
C GLY A 61 -14.64 -16.27 6.69
N GLY A 62 -15.56 -15.42 6.23
CA GLY A 62 -16.89 -15.85 5.77
C GLY A 62 -16.83 -16.70 4.50
N LEU A 63 -15.95 -16.33 3.56
CA LEU A 63 -15.76 -17.07 2.31
C LEU A 63 -15.22 -18.48 2.57
N TYR A 64 -14.31 -18.64 3.54
CA TYR A 64 -13.86 -19.97 3.97
C TYR A 64 -15.01 -20.82 4.49
N VAL A 65 -15.90 -20.28 5.33
CA VAL A 65 -17.06 -21.04 5.87
C VAL A 65 -17.98 -21.53 4.74
N VAL A 66 -18.28 -20.66 3.77
CA VAL A 66 -19.15 -21.00 2.64
C VAL A 66 -18.47 -22.00 1.70
N LEU A 67 -17.20 -21.78 1.35
CA LEU A 67 -16.47 -22.66 0.44
C LEU A 67 -16.14 -24.02 1.04
N ASP A 68 -15.84 -24.08 2.34
CA ASP A 68 -15.58 -25.36 3.00
C ASP A 68 -16.80 -26.26 2.97
N ASP A 69 -18.00 -25.70 3.14
CA ASP A 69 -19.26 -26.43 2.99
C ASP A 69 -19.48 -26.87 1.53
N ALA A 70 -19.33 -25.95 0.57
CA ALA A 70 -19.58 -26.21 -0.85
C ALA A 70 -18.57 -27.18 -1.49
N LEU A 71 -17.30 -27.16 -1.07
CA LEU A 71 -16.20 -27.95 -1.63
C LEU A 71 -15.86 -29.19 -0.81
N VAL A 72 -16.63 -29.49 0.24
CA VAL A 72 -16.49 -30.68 1.10
C VAL A 72 -15.07 -30.81 1.67
N THR A 73 -14.56 -29.72 2.25
CA THR A 73 -13.27 -29.72 2.96
C THR A 73 -13.32 -30.69 4.15
N THR A 74 -12.21 -31.39 4.43
CA THR A 74 -12.12 -32.35 5.54
C THR A 74 -12.21 -31.66 6.91
N ASP A 75 -12.76 -32.35 7.92
CA ASP A 75 -13.02 -31.79 9.25
C ASP A 75 -11.77 -31.31 9.98
N ASP A 76 -10.62 -31.96 9.76
CA ASP A 76 -9.33 -31.57 10.34
C ASP A 76 -8.85 -30.20 9.83
N LYS A 77 -9.22 -29.84 8.61
CA LYS A 77 -8.90 -28.54 8.01
C LYS A 77 -9.88 -27.45 8.43
N ARG A 78 -11.16 -27.80 8.61
CA ARG A 78 -12.21 -26.88 9.10
C ARG A 78 -11.99 -26.47 10.56
N LYS A 79 -11.29 -27.28 11.35
CA LYS A 79 -11.06 -27.06 12.79
C LYS A 79 -9.56 -27.07 13.11
N PRO A 80 -8.79 -26.07 12.65
CA PRO A 80 -7.36 -26.00 12.93
C PRO A 80 -7.11 -25.87 14.43
N SER A 81 -6.04 -26.50 14.90
CA SER A 81 -5.61 -26.37 16.29
C SER A 81 -5.05 -24.97 16.57
N TRP A 82 -5.21 -24.48 17.80
CA TRP A 82 -4.68 -23.18 18.21
C TRP A 82 -3.18 -23.00 17.92
N PRO A 83 -2.29 -23.97 18.22
CA PRO A 83 -0.86 -23.82 17.89
C PRO A 83 -0.62 -23.61 16.40
N LYS A 84 -1.37 -24.32 15.54
CA LYS A 84 -1.27 -24.16 14.09
C LYS A 84 -1.65 -22.74 13.69
N ILE A 85 -2.76 -22.22 14.20
CA ILE A 85 -3.21 -20.83 13.96
C ILE A 85 -2.12 -19.83 14.34
N TRP A 86 -1.54 -19.94 15.54
CA TRP A 86 -0.51 -19.02 16.02
C TRP A 86 0.76 -19.05 15.17
N VAL A 87 1.21 -20.25 14.77
CA VAL A 87 2.37 -20.42 13.89
C VAL A 87 2.08 -19.83 12.51
N THR A 88 0.89 -20.04 11.96
CA THR A 88 0.49 -19.46 10.67
C THR A 88 0.47 -17.94 10.72
N ILE A 89 -0.13 -17.32 11.76
CA ILE A 89 -0.14 -15.86 11.93
C ILE A 89 1.30 -15.33 12.05
N SER A 90 2.15 -16.03 12.80
CA SER A 90 3.56 -15.64 12.98
C SER A 90 4.34 -15.73 11.67
N ALA A 91 4.14 -16.80 10.90
CA ALA A 91 4.78 -17.00 9.60
C ALA A 91 4.34 -15.94 8.58
N PHE A 92 3.05 -15.63 8.54
CA PHE A 92 2.51 -14.56 7.69
C PHE A 92 3.08 -13.18 8.08
N THR A 93 3.10 -12.87 9.39
CA THR A 93 3.68 -11.62 9.91
C THR A 93 5.16 -11.51 9.57
N PHE A 94 5.92 -12.60 9.73
CA PHE A 94 7.33 -12.65 9.36
C PHE A 94 7.53 -12.45 7.86
N GLN A 95 6.71 -13.08 7.01
CA GLN A 95 6.77 -12.88 5.56
C GLN A 95 6.55 -11.41 5.19
N TYR A 96 5.59 -10.74 5.84
CA TYR A 96 5.28 -9.33 5.62
C TYR A 96 6.44 -8.41 6.08
N TRP A 97 7.04 -8.70 7.22
CA TRP A 97 8.23 -7.99 7.70
C TRP A 97 9.43 -8.20 6.76
N LEU A 98 9.65 -9.45 6.34
CA LEU A 98 10.77 -9.84 5.49
C LEU A 98 10.72 -9.14 4.12
N SER A 99 9.54 -8.97 3.53
CA SER A 99 9.42 -8.23 2.27
C SER A 99 9.90 -6.78 2.39
N GLY A 100 9.55 -6.10 3.49
CA GLY A 100 10.03 -4.76 3.75
C GLY A 100 11.54 -4.70 4.02
N TYR A 101 12.06 -5.66 4.78
CA TYR A 101 13.49 -5.78 5.02
C TYR A 101 14.29 -5.97 3.71
N LEU A 102 13.87 -6.91 2.85
CA LEU A 102 14.52 -7.17 1.57
C LEU A 102 14.52 -5.93 0.66
N PHE A 103 13.39 -5.21 0.60
CA PHE A 103 13.29 -3.95 -0.12
C PHE A 103 14.29 -2.91 0.41
N SER A 104 14.31 -2.69 1.73
CA SER A 104 15.24 -1.73 2.35
C SER A 104 16.72 -2.11 2.18
N SER A 105 17.01 -3.39 1.95
CA SER A 105 18.34 -3.92 1.69
C SER A 105 18.76 -3.78 0.22
N GLY A 106 17.91 -3.22 -0.65
CA GLY A 106 18.19 -3.02 -2.07
C GLY A 106 18.13 -4.30 -2.92
N VAL A 107 17.44 -5.34 -2.44
CA VAL A 107 17.14 -6.53 -3.25
C VAL A 107 16.17 -6.15 -4.37
N ASP A 108 16.40 -6.64 -5.58
CA ASP A 108 15.55 -6.32 -6.72
C ASP A 108 14.15 -6.94 -6.62
N ASP A 109 13.18 -6.28 -7.26
CA ASP A 109 11.77 -6.66 -7.18
C ASP A 109 11.48 -8.09 -7.63
N ASN A 110 12.18 -8.60 -8.67
CA ASN A 110 11.95 -9.95 -9.17
C ASN A 110 12.40 -11.00 -8.14
N SER A 111 13.54 -10.77 -7.50
CA SER A 111 14.04 -11.63 -6.42
C SER A 111 13.08 -11.61 -5.22
N ILE A 112 12.60 -10.44 -4.81
CA ILE A 112 11.60 -10.32 -3.73
C ILE A 112 10.34 -11.10 -4.09
N MET A 113 9.80 -10.91 -5.30
CA MET A 113 8.62 -11.61 -5.78
C MET A 113 8.80 -13.14 -5.79
N ALA A 114 9.96 -13.62 -6.25
CA ALA A 114 10.26 -15.05 -6.26
C ALA A 114 10.29 -15.64 -4.85
N VAL A 115 10.95 -14.96 -3.89
CA VAL A 115 11.02 -15.40 -2.50
C VAL A 115 9.62 -15.37 -1.86
N MET A 116 8.86 -14.29 -2.04
CA MET A 116 7.50 -14.17 -1.49
C MET A 116 6.56 -15.22 -2.06
N THR A 117 6.66 -15.52 -3.35
CA THR A 117 5.86 -16.58 -4.01
C THR A 117 6.21 -17.95 -3.44
N ALA A 118 7.50 -18.26 -3.30
CA ALA A 118 7.94 -19.52 -2.73
C ALA A 118 7.47 -19.70 -1.27
N LEU A 119 7.57 -18.65 -0.44
CA LEU A 119 7.10 -18.67 0.94
C LEU A 119 5.57 -18.81 1.03
N ALA A 120 4.82 -18.12 0.17
CA ALA A 120 3.37 -18.24 0.10
C ALA A 120 2.94 -19.66 -0.30
N ALA A 121 3.57 -20.25 -1.30
CA ALA A 121 3.31 -21.62 -1.74
C ALA A 121 3.64 -22.64 -0.64
N LEU A 122 4.79 -22.49 0.03
CA LEU A 122 5.16 -23.31 1.18
C LEU A 122 4.14 -23.17 2.31
N GLY A 123 3.75 -21.93 2.65
CA GLY A 123 2.76 -21.65 3.67
C GLY A 123 1.43 -22.33 3.39
N PHE A 124 0.94 -22.24 2.14
CA PHE A 124 -0.28 -22.95 1.73
C PHE A 124 -0.15 -24.47 1.91
N CYS A 125 0.93 -25.07 1.42
CA CYS A 125 1.17 -26.51 1.50
C CYS A 125 1.27 -27.03 2.95
N VAL A 126 1.89 -26.25 3.85
CA VAL A 126 2.11 -26.63 5.25
C VAL A 126 0.88 -26.38 6.12
N PHE A 127 0.19 -25.25 5.92
CA PHE A 127 -0.84 -24.79 6.86
C PHE A 127 -2.27 -25.06 6.41
N ASP A 128 -2.58 -25.22 5.12
CA ASP A 128 -3.97 -25.35 4.67
C ASP A 128 -4.14 -26.51 3.69
N ASN A 129 -3.52 -26.42 2.52
CA ASN A 129 -3.58 -27.40 1.45
C ASN A 129 -5.02 -27.84 1.10
N SER A 130 -6.00 -26.93 1.20
CA SER A 130 -7.41 -27.15 0.81
C SER A 130 -7.74 -26.42 -0.49
N LEU A 131 -8.74 -26.92 -1.22
CA LEU A 131 -9.22 -26.24 -2.42
C LEU A 131 -9.88 -24.90 -2.07
N SER A 132 -10.66 -24.84 -0.98
CA SER A 132 -11.20 -23.58 -0.44
C SER A 132 -10.10 -22.56 -0.22
N GLY A 133 -9.03 -22.95 0.47
CA GLY A 133 -7.91 -22.07 0.76
C GLY A 133 -7.19 -21.60 -0.48
N LEU A 134 -7.04 -22.47 -1.49
CA LEU A 134 -6.45 -22.08 -2.77
C LEU A 134 -7.31 -21.01 -3.48
N VAL A 135 -8.62 -21.21 -3.53
CA VAL A 135 -9.57 -20.28 -4.14
C VAL A 135 -9.56 -18.93 -3.42
N VAL A 136 -9.62 -18.94 -2.09
CA VAL A 136 -9.59 -17.71 -1.27
C VAL A 136 -8.26 -16.98 -1.41
N SER A 137 -7.15 -17.72 -1.42
CA SER A 137 -5.81 -17.16 -1.61
C SER A 137 -5.66 -16.51 -2.98
N ALA A 138 -6.12 -17.18 -4.04
CA ALA A 138 -6.11 -16.63 -5.40
C ALA A 138 -6.99 -15.38 -5.52
N ALA A 139 -8.19 -15.41 -4.94
CA ALA A 139 -9.09 -14.25 -4.92
C ALA A 139 -8.46 -13.06 -4.19
N THR A 140 -7.76 -13.29 -3.07
CA THR A 140 -7.09 -12.23 -2.31
C THR A 140 -5.84 -11.71 -3.03
N ALA A 141 -5.06 -12.60 -3.66
CA ALA A 141 -3.86 -12.24 -4.42
C ALA A 141 -4.17 -11.39 -5.66
N LEU A 142 -5.38 -11.51 -6.22
CA LEU A 142 -5.86 -10.65 -7.31
C LEU A 142 -6.59 -9.41 -6.78
N GLY A 143 -7.49 -9.60 -5.81
CA GLY A 143 -8.35 -8.56 -5.27
C GLY A 143 -7.58 -7.45 -4.56
N GLY A 144 -6.56 -7.80 -3.77
CA GLY A 144 -5.72 -6.81 -3.07
C GLY A 144 -5.07 -5.81 -4.02
N PRO A 145 -4.22 -6.26 -4.97
CA PRO A 145 -3.59 -5.37 -5.95
C PRO A 145 -4.59 -4.57 -6.80
N LEU A 146 -5.73 -5.14 -7.16
CA LEU A 146 -6.76 -4.42 -7.92
C LEU A 146 -7.40 -3.30 -7.10
N ILE A 147 -7.67 -3.53 -5.80
CA ILE A 147 -8.18 -2.50 -4.89
C ILE A 147 -7.13 -1.41 -4.69
N GLU A 148 -5.86 -1.78 -4.51
CA GLU A 148 -4.76 -0.83 -4.36
C GLU A 148 -4.60 0.02 -5.62
N PHE A 149 -4.60 -0.59 -6.81
CA PHE A 149 -4.53 0.12 -8.08
C PHE A 149 -5.71 1.09 -8.26
N HIS A 150 -6.93 0.65 -7.92
CA HIS A 150 -8.11 1.50 -8.02
C HIS A 150 -8.10 2.65 -7.00
N CYS A 151 -7.72 2.39 -5.75
CA CYS A 151 -7.60 3.43 -4.72
C CYS A 151 -6.53 4.45 -5.06
N GLN A 152 -5.40 4.00 -5.64
CA GLN A 152 -4.44 4.92 -6.22
C GLN A 152 -5.11 5.71 -7.34
N CYS A 153 -5.73 5.07 -8.35
CA CYS A 153 -6.39 5.73 -9.48
C CYS A 153 -7.43 6.79 -9.08
N MET A 154 -8.34 6.47 -8.15
CA MET A 154 -9.32 7.43 -7.62
C MET A 154 -8.65 8.62 -6.91
N ARG A 155 -7.53 8.37 -6.22
CA ARG A 155 -6.72 9.45 -5.64
C ARG A 155 -6.03 10.29 -6.72
N TRP A 156 -5.55 9.68 -7.81
CA TRP A 156 -4.98 10.38 -8.96
C TRP A 156 -6.00 11.29 -9.66
N GLU A 157 -7.28 10.89 -9.73
CA GLU A 157 -8.35 11.77 -10.24
C GLU A 157 -8.59 13.01 -9.35
N ALA A 158 -8.40 12.87 -8.03
CA ALA A 158 -8.57 13.94 -7.04
C ALA A 158 -7.30 14.82 -6.85
N LEU A 159 -6.11 14.27 -7.07
CA LEU A 159 -4.81 14.94 -6.96
C LEU A 159 -4.11 14.96 -8.33
N ARG A 160 -4.62 15.77 -9.27
CA ARG A 160 -3.93 16.03 -10.55
C ARG A 160 -2.62 16.81 -10.40
N TRP A 161 -2.21 17.16 -9.18
CA TRP A 161 -1.18 18.15 -8.90
C TRP A 161 -0.18 17.62 -7.89
N GLU A 162 1.07 17.51 -8.31
CA GLU A 162 2.21 17.18 -7.46
C GLU A 162 3.06 18.42 -7.20
N THR A 163 3.86 18.41 -6.14
CA THR A 163 4.84 19.46 -5.88
C THR A 163 5.84 19.54 -7.03
N CYS A 164 6.06 20.75 -7.58
CA CYS A 164 6.94 20.92 -8.72
C CYS A 164 8.40 20.58 -8.34
N PRO A 165 9.04 19.61 -9.02
CA PRO A 165 10.38 19.14 -8.64
C PRO A 165 11.50 20.17 -8.87
N ASN A 166 11.19 21.25 -9.62
CA ASN A 166 12.13 22.32 -9.94
C ASN A 166 12.00 23.53 -8.97
N CYS A 167 11.21 23.43 -7.91
CA CYS A 167 11.05 24.51 -6.94
C CYS A 167 10.80 24.01 -5.52
N ASP A 168 10.73 24.93 -4.57
CA ASP A 168 10.44 24.70 -3.15
C ASP A 168 8.99 24.25 -2.86
N GLY A 169 8.17 24.02 -3.88
CA GLY A 169 6.75 23.74 -3.75
C GLY A 169 5.85 24.96 -3.54
N PHE A 170 6.45 26.16 -3.43
CA PHE A 170 5.75 27.45 -3.41
C PHE A 170 5.90 28.20 -4.74
N GLY A 171 6.58 27.59 -5.69
CA GLY A 171 6.72 28.11 -7.05
C GLY A 171 7.97 28.95 -7.26
N PHE A 172 8.91 28.92 -6.32
CA PHE A 172 10.16 29.67 -6.39
C PHE A 172 11.36 28.77 -6.09
N TYR A 173 12.52 29.15 -6.57
CA TYR A 173 13.78 28.52 -6.19
C TYR A 173 14.84 29.59 -5.98
N GLU A 174 15.81 29.30 -5.12
CA GLU A 174 16.89 30.23 -4.84
C GLU A 174 18.03 30.05 -5.84
N SER A 175 18.48 31.14 -6.46
CA SER A 175 19.60 31.17 -7.40
C SER A 175 20.40 32.44 -7.18
N TYR A 176 21.70 32.30 -6.92
CA TYR A 176 22.60 33.44 -6.66
C TYR A 176 22.07 34.40 -5.58
N SER A 177 21.58 33.86 -4.46
CA SER A 177 20.99 34.64 -3.35
C SER A 177 19.76 35.49 -3.76
N SER A 178 19.12 35.16 -4.88
CA SER A 178 17.89 35.79 -5.34
C SER A 178 16.79 34.75 -5.52
N GLN A 179 15.56 35.11 -5.14
CA GLN A 179 14.40 34.25 -5.31
C GLN A 179 13.90 34.37 -6.76
N VAL A 180 13.93 33.26 -7.49
CA VAL A 180 13.54 33.21 -8.90
C VAL A 180 12.23 32.44 -9.04
N LYS A 181 11.28 33.01 -9.77
CA LYS A 181 10.01 32.36 -10.08
C LYS A 181 10.25 31.13 -10.94
N CYS A 182 9.74 29.97 -10.51
CA CYS A 182 9.94 28.72 -11.21
C CYS A 182 9.25 28.76 -12.58
N ASN A 183 10.03 28.52 -13.64
CA ASN A 183 9.51 28.51 -15.01
C ASN A 183 8.66 27.27 -15.32
N CYS A 184 8.86 26.17 -14.59
CA CYS A 184 8.14 24.91 -14.78
C CYS A 184 6.69 25.01 -14.28
N CYS A 185 6.48 25.41 -13.02
CA CYS A 185 5.14 25.58 -12.44
C CYS A 185 4.58 27.01 -12.56
N LYS A 186 5.33 27.94 -13.16
CA LYS A 186 4.98 29.37 -13.29
C LYS A 186 4.57 30.03 -11.96
N GLY A 187 5.23 29.65 -10.87
CA GLY A 187 4.96 30.18 -9.54
C GLY A 187 3.81 29.53 -8.78
N SER A 188 3.16 28.49 -9.33
CA SER A 188 2.08 27.78 -8.63
C SER A 188 2.58 26.76 -7.60
N GLY A 189 3.87 26.42 -7.62
CA GLY A 189 4.44 25.40 -6.74
C GLY A 189 4.09 23.95 -7.10
N GLN A 190 3.21 23.75 -8.08
CA GLN A 190 2.69 22.44 -8.44
C GLN A 190 2.80 22.17 -9.94
N THR A 191 2.92 20.91 -10.32
CA THR A 191 2.94 20.41 -11.69
C THR A 191 2.00 19.22 -11.83
N ILE A 192 1.49 18.99 -13.04
CA ILE A 192 0.76 17.75 -13.33
C ILE A 192 1.71 16.56 -13.29
N CYS A 193 1.24 15.45 -12.72
CA CYS A 193 1.96 14.19 -12.75
C CYS A 193 2.13 13.66 -14.19
N ARG A 194 3.27 13.04 -14.51
CA ARG A 194 3.53 12.55 -15.88
C ARG A 194 2.51 11.52 -16.36
N THR A 195 2.02 10.67 -15.45
CA THR A 195 1.00 9.65 -15.73
C THR A 195 -0.35 10.26 -16.09
N CYS A 196 -0.67 11.40 -15.48
CA CYS A 196 -1.94 12.12 -15.61
C CYS A 196 -2.07 12.81 -16.98
N PHE A 197 -0.96 13.11 -17.66
CA PHE A 197 -1.00 13.69 -19.01
C PHE A 197 -1.71 12.78 -20.01
N GLY A 198 -1.48 11.46 -19.95
CA GLY A 198 -2.09 10.50 -20.88
C GLY A 198 -3.61 10.47 -20.83
N GLU A 199 -4.21 10.78 -19.67
CA GLU A 199 -5.67 10.76 -19.47
C GLU A 199 -6.35 12.08 -19.84
N THR A 200 -5.60 13.19 -19.85
CA THR A 200 -6.14 14.50 -20.27
C THR A 200 -6.40 14.61 -21.78
N GLY A 201 -5.95 13.61 -22.57
CA GLY A 201 -5.97 13.67 -24.02
C GLY A 201 -4.97 14.68 -24.61
N ILE A 202 -4.09 15.24 -23.78
CA ILE A 202 -3.04 16.17 -24.18
C ILE A 202 -1.76 15.36 -24.40
N ASP A 203 -1.21 15.43 -25.61
CA ASP A 203 0.09 14.84 -25.90
C ASP A 203 1.15 15.51 -25.01
N PRO A 204 1.91 14.77 -24.17
CA PRO A 204 2.96 15.36 -23.35
C PRO A 204 4.07 16.04 -24.17
N ASN A 205 4.15 15.77 -25.48
CA ASN A 205 5.05 16.48 -26.40
C ASN A 205 4.45 17.78 -26.96
N ASP A 206 3.13 18.00 -26.83
CA ASP A 206 2.47 19.26 -27.16
C ASP A 206 2.65 20.27 -26.02
N LEU A 207 3.84 20.85 -25.98
CA LEU A 207 4.22 21.83 -24.95
C LEU A 207 3.24 23.01 -24.86
N ASP A 208 2.59 23.40 -25.96
CA ASP A 208 1.65 24.52 -25.96
C ASP A 208 0.27 24.10 -25.45
N GLY A 209 -0.20 22.89 -25.78
CA GLY A 209 -1.38 22.27 -25.17
C GLY A 209 -1.23 22.11 -23.64
N VAL A 210 -0.06 21.63 -23.20
CA VAL A 210 0.27 21.56 -21.77
C VAL A 210 0.25 22.94 -21.12
N ARG A 211 0.89 23.94 -21.73
CA ARG A 211 0.90 25.32 -21.21
C ARG A 211 -0.50 25.90 -21.11
N GLU A 212 -1.34 25.70 -22.11
CA GLU A 212 -2.70 26.22 -22.15
C GLU A 212 -3.60 25.54 -21.12
N PHE A 213 -3.44 24.23 -20.92
CA PHE A 213 -4.11 23.51 -19.84
C PHE A 213 -3.73 24.06 -18.46
N MET A 214 -2.43 24.29 -18.21
CA MET A 214 -1.94 24.84 -16.93
C MET A 214 -2.49 26.24 -16.65
N LYS A 215 -2.78 27.06 -17.68
CA LYS A 215 -3.38 28.40 -17.52
C LYS A 215 -4.86 28.38 -17.11
N ARG A 216 -5.60 27.32 -17.44
CA ARG A 216 -7.03 27.20 -17.13
C ARG A 216 -7.29 26.74 -15.70
N ARG A 217 -6.23 26.56 -14.92
CA ARG A 217 -6.31 26.23 -13.51
C ARG A 217 -7.04 27.37 -12.76
N PRO A 218 -8.12 27.07 -12.02
CA PRO A 218 -8.69 28.04 -11.09
C PRO A 218 -7.70 28.32 -9.96
N ASP A 219 -7.56 29.60 -9.62
CA ASP A 219 -6.70 30.12 -8.55
C ASP A 219 -6.99 29.46 -7.18
#